data_AF-A0A419DJ69-F1
#
_entry.id   AF-A0A419DJ69-F1
#
_cell.length_a   1.000
_cell.length_b   1.000
_cell.length_c   1.000
_cell.angle_alpha   90.00
_cell.angle_beta   90.00
_cell.angle_gamma   90.00
#
_symmetry.space_group_name_H-M   'P 1'
#
loop_
_entity.id
_entity.type
_entity.pdbx_description
1 polymer ?
#
loop_
_entity_poly.entity_id
_entity_poly.type
_entity_poly.pdbx_seq_one_letter_code
_entity_poly.pdbx_strand_id
1 'polypeptide(L)'
;MNLTDMRAIVRRDLKDEDSGNYRWTDGELDRHIAHALSELSQAVPVEAVETIATSSGSRDIDISSLSPPGRMVQAVEYPLDKFPKQYQRFSLWANILTLLGDYVPDGSNTRIYYGKGHTLDAETSTLPATLEDLLAVGAGGFACLEWASFSINRVNAGGMDTSKEFEAVGQARLDYFRKELRRLGRNNRVRLSRLYLPSEQPAHQSVVIGP
;
A
#
# COMPACT_ATOMS: atom_id res chain seq x y z
N MET A 1 11.60 12.52 -6.63
CA MET A 1 12.15 11.22 -6.23
C MET A 1 11.75 10.20 -7.28
N ASN A 2 12.72 9.66 -8.02
CA ASN A 2 12.55 8.48 -8.87
C ASN A 2 13.34 7.29 -8.30
N LEU A 3 13.33 6.15 -8.99
CA LEU A 3 14.04 4.95 -8.53
C LEU A 3 15.55 5.19 -8.34
N THR A 4 16.18 5.94 -9.25
CA THR A 4 17.63 6.26 -9.17
C THR A 4 17.94 7.10 -7.94
N ASP A 5 17.12 8.11 -7.66
CA ASP A 5 17.26 8.96 -6.46
C ASP A 5 17.12 8.11 -5.18
N MET A 6 16.11 7.22 -5.13
CA MET A 6 15.87 6.33 -4.00
C MET A 6 17.05 5.36 -3.80
N ARG A 7 17.59 4.80 -4.89
CA ARG A 7 18.79 3.95 -4.85
C ARG A 7 19.98 4.71 -4.27
N ALA A 8 20.17 5.97 -4.65
CA ALA A 8 21.25 6.81 -4.12
C ALA A 8 21.10 7.05 -2.60
N ILE A 9 19.88 7.22 -2.09
CA ILE A 9 19.61 7.31 -0.65
C ILE A 9 19.99 6.00 0.05
N VAL A 10 19.51 4.86 -0.47
CA VAL A 10 19.80 3.54 0.12
C VAL A 10 21.31 3.27 0.13
N ARG A 11 22.03 3.60 -0.95
CA ARG A 11 23.50 3.51 -1.01
C ARG A 11 24.17 4.31 0.10
N ARG A 12 23.73 5.56 0.31
CA ARG A 12 24.27 6.44 1.36
C ARG A 12 24.02 5.88 2.76
N ASP A 13 22.83 5.32 3.01
CA ASP A 13 22.46 4.72 4.29
C ASP A 13 23.21 3.42 4.59
N LEU A 14 23.65 2.71 3.54
CA LEU A 14 24.45 1.49 3.62
C LEU A 14 25.96 1.76 3.55
N LYS A 15 26.38 3.01 3.33
CA LYS A 15 27.77 3.39 3.05
C LYS A 15 28.38 2.61 1.88
N ASP A 16 27.59 2.46 0.81
CA ASP A 16 27.97 1.81 -0.46
C ASP A 16 28.01 2.83 -1.61
N GLU A 17 28.85 3.85 -1.46
CA GLU A 17 28.93 5.03 -2.35
C GLU A 17 30.12 4.95 -3.34
N ASP A 18 31.01 3.96 -3.22
CA ASP A 18 32.16 3.79 -4.12
C ASP A 18 31.76 3.09 -5.42
N SER A 19 31.61 3.88 -6.49
CA SER A 19 31.21 3.38 -7.82
C SER A 19 32.20 2.40 -8.45
N GLY A 20 33.46 2.39 -8.00
CA GLY A 20 34.45 1.43 -8.49
C GLY A 20 34.34 0.07 -7.82
N ASN A 21 33.65 -0.03 -6.68
CA ASN A 21 33.62 -1.23 -5.85
C ASN A 21 32.33 -1.32 -5.02
N TYR A 22 31.18 -1.20 -5.69
CA TYR A 22 29.90 -1.37 -5.02
C TYR A 22 29.77 -2.76 -4.41
N ARG A 23 29.32 -2.81 -3.16
CA ARG A 23 28.97 -4.04 -2.44
C ARG A 23 27.68 -4.63 -2.97
N TRP A 24 26.69 -3.79 -3.26
CA TRP A 24 25.44 -4.19 -3.90
C TRP A 24 25.35 -3.63 -5.31
N THR A 25 24.99 -4.49 -6.26
CA THR A 25 24.63 -4.08 -7.60
C THR A 25 23.34 -3.25 -7.59
N ASP A 26 23.14 -2.45 -8.63
CA ASP A 26 21.92 -1.68 -8.79
C ASP A 26 20.66 -2.56 -8.82
N GLY A 27 20.74 -3.73 -9.48
CA GLY A 27 19.63 -4.67 -9.55
C GLY A 27 19.27 -5.31 -8.20
N GLU A 28 20.25 -5.54 -7.32
CA GLU A 28 20.00 -6.02 -5.96
C GLU A 28 19.28 -4.96 -5.12
N LEU A 29 19.75 -3.72 -5.16
CA LEU A 29 19.08 -2.62 -4.45
C LEU A 29 17.68 -2.35 -5.00
N ASP A 30 17.48 -2.37 -6.32
CA ASP A 30 16.16 -2.20 -6.92
C ASP A 30 15.17 -3.27 -6.46
N ARG A 31 15.62 -4.53 -6.36
CA ARG A 31 14.79 -5.62 -5.83
C ARG A 31 14.39 -5.38 -4.39
N HIS A 32 15.31 -4.91 -3.54
CA HIS A 32 15.02 -4.60 -2.13
C HIS A 32 14.08 -3.40 -1.97
N ILE A 33 14.27 -2.36 -2.80
CA ILE A 33 13.37 -1.21 -2.88
C ILE A 33 11.97 -1.68 -3.30
N ALA A 34 11.85 -2.51 -4.33
CA ALA A 34 10.58 -3.06 -4.78
C ALA A 34 9.88 -3.89 -3.69
N HIS A 35 10.65 -4.67 -2.91
CA HIS A 35 10.10 -5.46 -1.82
C HIS A 35 9.56 -4.57 -0.68
N ALA A 36 10.34 -3.58 -0.26
CA ALA A 36 9.91 -2.61 0.74
C ALA A 36 8.71 -1.77 0.26
N LEU A 37 8.68 -1.39 -1.02
CA LEU A 37 7.57 -0.65 -1.63
C LEU A 37 6.28 -1.48 -1.63
N SER A 38 6.39 -2.79 -1.86
CA SER A 38 5.26 -3.72 -1.78
C SER A 38 4.71 -3.82 -0.36
N GLU A 39 5.56 -4.03 0.66
CA GLU A 39 5.11 -4.06 2.07
C GLU A 39 4.48 -2.71 2.48
N LEU A 40 5.08 -1.59 2.06
CA LEU A 40 4.57 -0.24 2.32
C LEU A 40 3.21 -0.02 1.67
N SER A 41 3.06 -0.40 0.40
CA SER A 41 1.82 -0.27 -0.36
C SER A 41 0.66 -1.05 0.24
N GLN A 42 0.92 -2.17 0.91
CA GLN A 42 -0.11 -2.94 1.60
C GLN A 42 -0.57 -2.26 2.90
N ALA A 43 0.33 -1.54 3.57
CA ALA A 43 0.01 -0.82 4.80
C ALA A 43 -0.62 0.55 4.53
N VAL A 44 -0.11 1.25 3.52
CA VAL A 44 -0.50 2.61 3.15
C VAL A 44 -0.66 2.66 1.63
N PRO A 45 -1.76 2.11 1.06
CA PRO A 45 -2.02 2.25 -0.37
C PRO A 45 -2.34 3.69 -0.78
N VAL A 46 -2.14 3.98 -2.06
CA VAL A 46 -2.63 5.19 -2.75
C VAL A 46 -4.15 5.10 -2.86
N GLU A 47 -4.87 6.13 -2.41
CA GLU A 47 -6.31 6.21 -2.58
C GLU A 47 -6.65 6.43 -4.06
N ALA A 48 -7.43 5.51 -4.64
CA ALA A 48 -7.82 5.53 -6.04
C ALA A 48 -9.33 5.30 -6.19
N VAL A 49 -9.85 5.78 -7.32
CA VAL A 49 -11.26 5.65 -7.68
C VAL A 49 -11.34 5.16 -9.11
N GLU A 50 -12.10 4.10 -9.34
CA GLU A 50 -12.36 3.58 -10.68
C GLU A 50 -13.86 3.52 -10.94
N THR A 51 -14.25 3.75 -12.19
CA THR A 51 -15.65 3.60 -12.63
C THR A 51 -15.77 2.34 -13.47
N ILE A 52 -16.60 1.39 -13.03
CA ILE A 52 -16.80 0.11 -13.72
C ILE A 52 -18.28 -0.04 -14.05
N ALA A 53 -18.59 -0.45 -15.28
CA ALA A 53 -19.96 -0.74 -15.67
C ALA A 53 -20.46 -2.03 -14.99
N THR A 54 -21.68 -2.00 -14.45
CA THR A 54 -22.34 -3.20 -13.95
C THR A 54 -22.89 -4.04 -15.11
N SER A 55 -23.33 -5.26 -14.82
CA SER A 55 -24.09 -6.08 -15.78
C SER A 55 -25.55 -6.14 -15.36
N SER A 56 -26.46 -5.89 -16.30
CA SER A 56 -27.90 -5.89 -16.01
C SER A 56 -28.36 -7.24 -15.43
N GLY A 57 -29.06 -7.21 -14.30
CA GLY A 57 -29.54 -8.40 -13.59
C GLY A 57 -28.46 -9.17 -12.81
N SER A 58 -27.18 -8.79 -12.92
CA SER A 58 -26.08 -9.41 -12.17
C SER A 58 -25.62 -8.52 -11.03
N ARG A 59 -25.41 -9.11 -9.85
CA ARG A 59 -24.83 -8.42 -8.69
C ARG A 59 -23.31 -8.53 -8.64
N ASP A 60 -22.73 -9.33 -9.54
CA ASP A 60 -21.30 -9.58 -9.61
C ASP A 60 -20.64 -8.59 -10.57
N ILE A 61 -19.54 -8.01 -10.08
CA ILE A 61 -18.74 -7.01 -10.79
C ILE A 61 -17.31 -7.54 -10.82
N ASP A 62 -16.79 -7.78 -12.03
CA ASP A 62 -15.40 -8.13 -12.20
C ASP A 62 -14.51 -6.89 -12.03
N ILE A 63 -13.62 -6.96 -11.04
CA ILE A 63 -12.65 -5.91 -10.74
C ILE A 63 -11.24 -6.26 -11.23
N SER A 64 -11.11 -7.29 -12.08
CA SER A 64 -9.84 -7.75 -12.68
C SER A 64 -9.01 -6.65 -13.34
N SER A 65 -9.63 -5.55 -13.78
CA SER A 65 -8.96 -4.38 -14.34
C SER A 65 -8.19 -3.52 -13.34
N LEU A 66 -8.50 -3.59 -12.04
CA LEU A 66 -7.81 -2.79 -11.02
C LEU A 66 -6.36 -3.30 -10.83
N SER A 67 -5.33 -2.46 -10.97
CA SER A 67 -3.94 -2.96 -10.91
C SER A 67 -3.59 -3.61 -9.54
N PRO A 68 -3.07 -4.86 -9.50
CA PRO A 68 -2.41 -5.39 -8.31
C PRO A 68 -0.99 -4.78 -8.13
N PRO A 69 -0.35 -4.91 -6.95
CA PRO A 69 -0.86 -5.44 -5.69
C PRO A 69 -1.62 -4.37 -4.89
N GLY A 70 -2.65 -4.77 -4.14
CA GLY A 70 -3.27 -3.90 -3.15
C GLY A 70 -4.71 -3.48 -3.38
N ARG A 71 -5.55 -4.28 -4.06
CA ARG A 71 -7.01 -4.05 -4.17
C ARG A 71 -7.71 -4.09 -2.81
N MET A 72 -7.52 -3.06 -2.02
CA MET A 72 -8.20 -2.85 -0.74
C MET A 72 -9.45 -2.05 -1.05
N VAL A 73 -10.50 -2.73 -1.52
CA VAL A 73 -11.78 -2.06 -1.77
C VAL A 73 -12.30 -1.53 -0.44
N GLN A 74 -12.48 -0.22 -0.36
CA GLN A 74 -12.91 0.47 0.85
C GLN A 74 -14.40 0.80 0.81
N ALA A 75 -14.93 1.16 -0.37
CA ALA A 75 -16.33 1.48 -0.55
C ALA A 75 -16.77 1.29 -2.00
N VAL A 76 -18.06 1.05 -2.19
CA VAL A 76 -18.68 0.94 -3.51
C VAL A 76 -19.90 1.85 -3.54
N GLU A 77 -19.92 2.81 -4.46
CA GLU A 77 -21.05 3.73 -4.66
C GLU A 77 -21.90 3.23 -5.83
N TYR A 78 -23.16 2.92 -5.54
CA TYR A 78 -24.14 2.50 -6.54
C TYR A 78 -25.55 2.69 -5.98
N PRO A 79 -26.51 3.30 -6.70
CA PRO A 79 -26.35 4.05 -7.94
C PRO A 79 -25.49 5.32 -7.77
N LEU A 80 -24.91 5.80 -8.87
CA LEU A 80 -24.02 6.98 -8.85
C LEU A 80 -24.77 8.30 -8.72
N ASP A 81 -24.02 9.30 -8.23
CA ASP A 81 -24.35 10.72 -8.25
C ASP A 81 -25.65 11.08 -7.51
N LYS A 82 -26.01 10.26 -6.52
CA LYS A 82 -27.04 10.58 -5.54
C LYS A 82 -26.47 11.50 -4.46
N PHE A 83 -27.33 12.38 -3.93
CA PHE A 83 -27.02 13.20 -2.78
C PHE A 83 -28.05 12.94 -1.67
N PRO A 84 -27.66 12.34 -0.52
CA PRO A 84 -26.31 11.86 -0.18
C PRO A 84 -25.87 10.66 -1.05
N LYS A 85 -24.55 10.45 -1.15
CA LYS A 85 -23.98 9.28 -1.84
C LYS A 85 -24.49 7.99 -1.22
N GLN A 86 -24.78 7.00 -2.06
CA GLN A 86 -25.28 5.71 -1.63
C GLN A 86 -24.18 4.65 -1.73
N TYR A 87 -23.63 4.29 -0.57
CA TYR A 87 -22.64 3.22 -0.47
C TYR A 87 -23.32 1.88 -0.25
N GLN A 88 -22.99 0.91 -1.09
CA GLN A 88 -23.53 -0.44 -1.02
C GLN A 88 -22.66 -1.34 -0.16
N ARG A 89 -23.31 -2.25 0.56
CA ARG A 89 -22.63 -3.39 1.19
C ARG A 89 -22.18 -4.34 0.10
N PHE A 90 -20.99 -4.91 0.24
CA PHE A 90 -20.44 -5.84 -0.75
C PHE A 90 -19.72 -7.01 -0.07
N SER A 91 -19.61 -8.12 -0.79
CA SER A 91 -18.64 -9.19 -0.51
C SER A 91 -17.60 -9.21 -1.62
N LEU A 92 -16.37 -9.56 -1.27
CA LEU A 92 -15.26 -9.67 -2.21
C LEU A 92 -14.70 -11.09 -2.16
N TRP A 93 -14.63 -11.74 -3.33
CA TRP A 93 -13.95 -13.03 -3.50
C TRP A 93 -13.05 -12.98 -4.73
N ALA A 94 -11.74 -13.05 -4.50
CA ALA A 94 -10.73 -12.85 -5.54
C ALA A 94 -10.98 -11.57 -6.36
N ASN A 95 -11.40 -11.71 -7.61
CA ASN A 95 -11.67 -10.58 -8.52
C ASN A 95 -13.16 -10.25 -8.66
N ILE A 96 -14.03 -10.93 -7.93
CA ILE A 96 -15.47 -10.72 -8.02
C ILE A 96 -15.94 -9.94 -6.79
N LEU A 97 -16.53 -8.78 -7.06
CA LEU A 97 -17.23 -7.97 -6.07
C LEU A 97 -18.73 -8.19 -6.25
N THR A 98 -19.39 -8.67 -5.21
CA THR A 98 -20.85 -8.91 -5.23
C THR A 98 -21.56 -7.85 -4.40
N LEU A 99 -22.52 -7.15 -5.01
CA LEU A 99 -23.37 -6.18 -4.32
C LEU A 99 -24.45 -6.88 -3.48
N LEU A 100 -24.46 -6.57 -2.18
CA LEU A 100 -25.38 -7.16 -1.20
C LEU A 100 -26.56 -6.23 -0.86
N GLY A 101 -26.64 -5.04 -1.46
CA GLY A 101 -27.73 -4.09 -1.22
C GLY A 101 -29.00 -4.40 -2.00
N ASP A 102 -30.00 -3.53 -1.90
CA ASP A 102 -31.32 -3.79 -2.51
C ASP A 102 -31.36 -3.48 -4.02
N TYR A 103 -30.43 -2.66 -4.50
CA TYR A 103 -30.35 -2.29 -5.91
C TYR A 103 -29.86 -3.48 -6.74
N VAL A 104 -30.71 -3.93 -7.66
CA VAL A 104 -30.33 -4.87 -8.73
C VAL A 104 -29.64 -4.05 -9.82
N PRO A 105 -28.39 -4.38 -10.17
CA PRO A 105 -27.70 -3.62 -11.19
C PRO A 105 -28.39 -3.70 -12.55
N ASP A 106 -28.43 -2.58 -13.26
CA ASP A 106 -29.14 -2.42 -14.54
C ASP A 106 -28.19 -2.28 -15.74
N GLY A 107 -26.88 -2.28 -15.51
CA GLY A 107 -25.86 -1.98 -16.53
C GLY A 107 -25.21 -0.62 -16.35
N SER A 108 -25.75 0.24 -15.48
CA SER A 108 -25.14 1.54 -15.17
C SER A 108 -23.80 1.39 -14.43
N ASN A 109 -23.04 2.48 -14.44
CA ASN A 109 -21.74 2.53 -13.80
C ASN A 109 -21.85 2.42 -12.27
N THR A 110 -20.86 1.76 -11.68
CA THR A 110 -20.55 1.79 -10.25
C THR A 110 -19.21 2.49 -10.05
N ARG A 111 -19.00 3.05 -8.87
CA ARG A 111 -17.74 3.72 -8.51
C ARG A 111 -17.12 2.99 -7.34
N ILE A 112 -15.92 2.49 -7.56
CA ILE A 112 -15.17 1.68 -6.60
C ILE A 112 -14.07 2.54 -6.02
N TYR A 113 -14.10 2.68 -4.70
CA TYR A 113 -13.06 3.34 -3.91
C TYR A 113 -12.13 2.25 -3.39
N TYR A 114 -10.86 2.30 -3.78
CA TYR A 114 -9.91 1.25 -3.47
C TYR A 114 -8.51 1.82 -3.20
N GLY A 115 -7.73 1.08 -2.42
CA GLY A 115 -6.28 1.29 -2.36
C GLY A 115 -5.61 0.75 -3.63
N LYS A 116 -4.62 1.46 -4.17
CA LYS A 116 -3.70 0.99 -5.22
C LYS A 116 -2.28 0.99 -4.68
N GLY A 117 -1.44 0.05 -5.14
CA GLY A 117 -0.03 0.05 -4.79
C GLY A 117 0.71 1.27 -5.32
N HIS A 118 1.74 1.71 -4.59
CA HIS A 118 2.60 2.79 -5.03
C HIS A 118 3.46 2.37 -6.22
N THR A 119 3.56 3.25 -7.22
CA THR A 119 4.57 3.20 -8.27
C THR A 119 5.80 4.01 -7.86
N LEU A 120 6.98 3.44 -8.10
CA LEU A 120 8.28 4.11 -8.07
C LEU A 120 9.13 3.50 -9.21
N ASP A 121 9.26 4.23 -10.30
CA ASP A 121 10.06 3.83 -11.46
C ASP A 121 11.05 4.94 -11.85
N ALA A 122 11.67 4.83 -13.02
CA ALA A 122 12.66 5.80 -13.49
C ALA A 122 12.07 7.20 -13.78
N GLU A 123 10.77 7.28 -14.07
CA GLU A 123 10.10 8.48 -14.57
C GLU A 123 9.10 9.06 -13.55
N THR A 124 8.45 8.21 -12.77
CA THR A 124 7.31 8.56 -11.93
C THR A 124 7.41 7.96 -10.52
N SER A 125 6.84 8.70 -9.56
CA SER A 125 6.64 8.24 -8.19
C SER A 125 5.28 8.72 -7.69
N THR A 126 4.56 7.80 -7.05
CA THR A 126 3.33 8.08 -6.32
C THR A 126 3.57 8.09 -4.81
N LEU A 127 4.82 7.96 -4.38
CA LEU A 127 5.21 7.91 -2.98
C LEU A 127 5.21 9.33 -2.39
N PRO A 128 4.49 9.59 -1.29
CA PRO A 128 4.60 10.85 -0.57
C PRO A 128 6.01 11.03 0.00
N ALA A 129 6.53 12.27 -0.03
CA ALA A 129 7.85 12.60 0.50
C ALA A 129 8.06 12.15 1.96
N THR A 130 7.00 12.18 2.78
CA THR A 130 7.05 11.75 4.18
C THR A 130 7.32 10.25 4.37
N LEU A 131 7.15 9.45 3.32
CA LEU A 131 7.34 7.99 3.35
C LEU A 131 8.64 7.55 2.65
N GLU A 132 9.37 8.46 2.01
CA GLU A 132 10.61 8.18 1.28
C GLU A 132 11.68 7.61 2.22
N ASP A 133 11.95 8.27 3.35
CA ASP A 133 12.93 7.80 4.33
C ASP A 133 12.55 6.43 4.92
N LEU A 134 11.26 6.21 5.16
CA LEU A 134 10.77 4.94 5.68
C LEU A 134 10.99 3.80 4.68
N LEU A 135 10.77 4.07 3.40
CA LEU A 135 11.04 3.13 2.31
C LEU A 135 12.54 2.80 2.24
N ALA A 136 13.41 3.81 2.32
CA ALA A 136 14.86 3.62 2.31
C ALA A 136 15.34 2.74 3.48
N VAL A 137 14.79 2.95 4.69
CA VAL A 137 15.09 2.11 5.85
C VAL A 137 14.68 0.65 5.61
N GLY A 138 13.48 0.41 5.08
CA GLY A 138 13.00 -0.93 4.75
C GLY A 138 13.89 -1.61 3.70
N ALA A 139 14.22 -0.92 2.61
CA ALA A 139 15.08 -1.42 1.54
C ALA A 139 16.48 -1.75 2.05
N GLY A 140 17.08 -0.85 2.85
CA GLY A 140 18.38 -1.08 3.49
C GLY A 140 18.36 -2.27 4.46
N GLY A 141 17.25 -2.49 5.16
CA GLY A 141 17.06 -3.67 6.01
C GLY A 141 17.13 -4.98 5.23
N PHE A 142 16.44 -5.07 4.10
CA PHE A 142 16.52 -6.25 3.22
C PHE A 142 17.90 -6.45 2.60
N ALA A 143 18.57 -5.36 2.20
CA ALA A 143 19.94 -5.43 1.68
C ALA A 143 20.93 -5.96 2.72
N CYS A 144 20.81 -5.54 3.98
CA CYS A 144 21.63 -6.06 5.09
C CYS A 144 21.39 -7.55 5.35
N LEU A 145 20.14 -8.03 5.35
CA LEU A 145 19.84 -9.45 5.54
C LEU A 145 20.36 -10.33 4.40
N GLU A 146 20.27 -9.84 3.16
CA GLU A 146 20.85 -10.53 2.02
C GLU A 146 22.38 -10.62 2.15
N TRP A 147 23.02 -9.52 2.54
CA TRP A 147 24.47 -9.52 2.75
C TRP A 147 24.90 -10.41 3.92
N ALA A 148 24.13 -10.45 5.01
CA ALA A 148 24.34 -11.37 6.11
C ALA A 148 24.39 -12.82 5.62
N SER A 149 23.43 -13.20 4.77
CA SER A 149 23.36 -14.53 4.15
C SER A 149 24.53 -14.79 3.19
N PHE A 150 24.87 -13.80 2.37
CA PHE A 150 25.99 -13.88 1.42
C PHE A 150 27.35 -14.07 2.11
N SER A 151 27.53 -13.42 3.26
CA SER A 151 28.78 -13.45 4.03
C SER A 151 29.02 -14.78 4.77
N ILE A 152 28.01 -15.65 4.85
CA ILE A 152 28.14 -17.00 5.42
C ILE A 152 29.15 -17.80 4.59
N ASN A 153 30.10 -18.46 5.27
CA ASN A 153 31.17 -19.26 4.66
C ASN A 153 32.14 -18.46 3.76
N ARG A 154 32.23 -17.14 3.93
CA ARG A 154 33.20 -16.29 3.25
C ARG A 154 34.21 -15.70 4.25
N VAL A 155 35.41 -15.43 3.75
CA VAL A 155 36.41 -14.64 4.47
C VAL A 155 36.02 -13.17 4.33
N ASN A 156 35.76 -12.50 5.44
CA ASN A 156 35.35 -11.10 5.49
C ASN A 156 36.42 -10.26 6.19
N ALA A 157 36.72 -9.07 5.64
CA ALA A 157 37.66 -8.14 6.26
C ALA A 157 37.19 -7.64 7.65
N GLY A 158 35.88 -7.62 7.89
CA GLY A 158 35.27 -7.25 9.18
C GLY A 158 35.38 -8.33 10.27
N GLY A 159 35.97 -9.49 9.97
CA GLY A 159 36.14 -10.58 10.94
C GLY A 159 34.96 -11.56 10.99
N MET A 160 35.00 -12.47 11.97
CA MET A 160 34.12 -13.64 12.05
C MET A 160 32.64 -13.29 12.29
N ASP A 161 32.35 -12.16 12.93
CA ASP A 161 30.98 -11.76 13.30
C ASP A 161 30.27 -10.92 12.23
N THR A 162 30.91 -10.62 11.10
CA THR A 162 30.34 -9.81 10.01
C THR A 162 28.90 -10.22 9.66
N SER A 163 28.64 -11.52 9.50
CA SER A 163 27.30 -12.03 9.17
C SER A 163 26.26 -11.67 10.23
N LYS A 164 26.59 -11.86 11.52
CA LYS A 164 25.68 -11.55 12.64
C LYS A 164 25.44 -10.05 12.78
N GLU A 165 26.45 -9.22 12.54
CA GLU A 165 26.31 -7.77 12.62
C GLU A 165 25.35 -7.25 11.54
N PHE A 166 25.51 -7.71 10.30
CA PHE A 166 24.58 -7.37 9.21
C PHE A 166 23.17 -7.90 9.47
N GLU A 167 23.05 -9.11 10.03
CA GLU A 167 21.75 -9.65 10.43
C GLU A 167 21.07 -8.77 11.48
N ALA A 168 21.80 -8.40 12.54
CA ALA A 168 21.28 -7.56 13.62
C ALA A 168 20.85 -6.16 13.11
N VAL A 169 21.67 -5.52 12.27
CA VAL A 169 21.34 -4.23 11.65
C VAL A 169 20.13 -4.36 10.73
N GLY A 170 20.09 -5.40 9.89
CA GLY A 170 18.99 -5.67 8.97
C GLY A 170 17.67 -5.88 9.71
N GLN A 171 17.68 -6.72 10.76
CA GLN A 171 16.52 -7.01 11.59
C GLN A 171 16.03 -5.74 12.31
N ALA A 172 16.93 -4.96 12.91
CA ALA A 172 16.55 -3.72 13.59
C ALA A 172 15.88 -2.70 12.65
N ARG A 173 16.40 -2.55 11.41
CA ARG A 173 15.80 -1.69 10.39
C ARG A 173 14.41 -2.18 9.98
N LEU A 174 14.24 -3.48 9.74
CA LEU A 174 12.94 -4.06 9.36
C LEU A 174 11.92 -4.02 10.51
N ASP A 175 12.35 -4.17 11.75
CA ASP A 175 11.47 -4.06 12.92
C ASP A 175 10.95 -2.63 13.07
N TYR A 176 11.82 -1.62 12.91
CA TYR A 176 11.41 -0.22 12.87
C TYR A 176 10.44 0.04 11.71
N PHE A 177 10.80 -0.41 10.50
CA PHE A 177 9.99 -0.26 9.30
C PHE A 177 8.58 -0.82 9.49
N ARG A 178 8.47 -2.09 9.90
CA ARG A 178 7.18 -2.77 10.11
C ARG A 178 6.37 -2.17 11.26
N LYS A 179 7.03 -1.67 12.31
CA LYS A 179 6.36 -0.95 13.40
C LYS A 179 5.70 0.33 12.88
N GLU A 180 6.41 1.12 12.09
CA GLU A 180 5.87 2.33 11.48
C GLU A 180 4.76 2.02 10.47
N LEU A 181 4.91 0.98 9.65
CA LEU A 181 3.84 0.52 8.76
C LEU A 181 2.56 0.18 9.53
N ARG A 182 2.67 -0.54 10.66
CA ARG A 182 1.51 -0.84 11.52
C ARG A 182 0.89 0.41 12.12
N ARG A 183 1.70 1.42 12.48
CA ARG A 183 1.21 2.70 13.00
C ARG A 183 0.42 3.46 11.93
N LEU A 184 0.97 3.54 10.73
CA LEU A 184 0.37 4.26 9.61
C LEU A 184 -0.88 3.55 9.05
N GLY A 185 -0.84 2.23 8.89
CA GLY A 185 -1.98 1.46 8.34
C GLY A 185 -3.25 1.50 9.20
N ARG A 186 -3.14 1.77 10.51
CA ARG A 186 -4.31 2.01 11.39
C ARG A 186 -5.11 3.25 11.00
N ASN A 187 -4.47 4.20 10.33
CA ASN A 187 -5.08 5.46 9.90
C ASN A 187 -5.71 5.37 8.51
N ASN A 188 -5.38 4.36 7.71
CA ASN A 188 -5.86 4.22 6.34
C ASN A 188 -7.19 3.45 6.28
N ARG A 189 -8.26 4.09 6.76
CA ARG A 189 -9.64 3.59 6.65
C ARG A 189 -10.58 4.76 6.38
N VAL A 190 -11.67 4.52 5.63
CA VAL A 190 -12.74 5.49 5.46
C VAL A 190 -13.31 5.85 6.84
N ARG A 191 -13.19 7.13 7.21
CA ARG A 191 -13.68 7.66 8.48
C ARG A 191 -14.69 8.76 8.20
N LEU A 192 -15.84 8.69 8.88
CA LEU A 192 -16.72 9.83 9.01
C LEU A 192 -16.16 10.72 10.13
N SER A 193 -15.50 11.81 9.77
CA SER A 193 -15.11 12.84 10.72
C SER A 193 -16.20 13.93 10.78
N ARG A 194 -16.45 14.46 11.97
CA ARG A 194 -17.26 15.65 12.16
C ARG A 194 -16.42 16.67 12.92
N LEU A 195 -16.30 17.87 12.36
CA LEU A 195 -15.60 18.97 13.02
C LEU A 195 -16.47 19.62 14.10
N TYR A 196 -17.79 19.60 13.94
CA TYR A 196 -18.76 20.18 14.86
C TYR A 196 -20.01 19.30 14.98
N LEU A 197 -20.71 19.42 16.10
CA LEU A 197 -22.04 18.86 16.30
C LEU A 197 -23.04 19.69 15.49
N PRO A 198 -23.83 19.09 14.59
CA PRO A 198 -24.90 19.81 13.91
C PRO A 198 -25.94 20.24 14.95
N SER A 199 -26.50 21.44 14.77
CA SER A 199 -27.54 21.99 15.65
C SER A 199 -28.82 21.15 15.67
N GLU A 200 -29.03 20.35 14.62
CA GLU A 200 -30.14 19.40 14.50
C GLU A 200 -29.58 17.99 14.26
N GLN A 201 -30.15 16.99 14.94
CA GLN A 201 -29.79 15.60 14.66
C GLN A 201 -30.41 15.17 13.33
N PRO A 202 -29.62 14.66 12.37
CA PRO A 202 -30.17 14.12 11.13
C PRO A 202 -31.09 12.93 11.46
N ALA A 203 -32.27 12.90 10.85
CA ALA A 203 -33.25 11.85 11.06
C ALA A 203 -32.61 10.47 10.83
N HIS A 204 -32.60 9.65 11.88
CA HIS A 204 -31.98 8.33 11.84
C HIS A 204 -32.91 7.39 11.06
N GLN A 205 -32.47 6.89 9.89
CA GLN A 205 -33.26 5.99 9.04
C GLN A 205 -33.56 4.62 9.66
N SER A 206 -33.05 4.33 10.87
CA SER A 206 -33.31 3.08 11.59
C SER A 206 -34.53 3.12 12.51
N VAL A 207 -35.23 4.26 12.62
CA VAL A 207 -36.46 4.34 13.41
C VAL A 207 -37.65 4.28 12.45
N VAL A 208 -38.21 3.09 12.29
CA VAL A 208 -39.54 2.92 11.71
C VAL A 208 -40.54 3.37 12.77
N ILE A 209 -41.09 4.56 12.63
CA ILE A 209 -42.26 4.96 13.40
C ILE A 209 -43.45 4.27 12.73
N GLY A 210 -43.89 3.16 13.33
CA GLY A 210 -45.14 2.49 12.95
C GLY A 210 -46.37 3.34 13.32
N PRO A 211 -47.54 3.05 12.74
CA PRO A 211 -48.78 3.78 12.97
C PRO A 211 -49.29 3.73 14.42
#